data_AF-A0A1G0SW39-F1
#
_entry.id   AF-A0A1G0SW39-F1
#
_cell.length_a   1.000
_cell.length_b   1.000
_cell.length_c   1.000
_cell.angle_alpha   90.00
_cell.angle_beta   90.00
_cell.angle_gamma   90.00
#
_symmetry.space_group_name_H-M   'P 1'
#
loop_
_entity.id
_entity.type
_entity.pdbx_description
1 polymer ?
#
loop_
_entity_poly.entity_id
_entity_poly.type
_entity_poly.pdbx_seq_one_letter_code
_entity_poly.pdbx_strand_id
1 'polypeptide(L)'
;MELMNFKYLIQTEDLTRTETTSQLREWFLKYPEFIDVLFEATYFTGDVESPESLEGSFHGFAHHLLLRYPYTVRAAINLLESGYYYEAISLVRNMYEVLIQLRYFSNHKDKLNQHVLGRRIKFRVMFDEIAPEFYEMIYGMQLSEFAHGGFSSLIFRANYSSPTKGIITMGCKYDATFFSYSFNQIFSAVSGIISFLPEFFPKFLSFAPSEVLHKRMQALKWLSAAREAHMKVNPKSKEYYKIILPLIEPTKKDS
;
A
#
# COMPACT_ATOMS: atom_id res chain seq x y z
N MET A 1 23.63 -10.91 -30.15
CA MET A 1 23.04 -10.12 -29.06
C MET A 1 21.73 -9.58 -29.60
N GLU A 2 20.59 -10.05 -29.09
CA GLU A 2 19.30 -9.49 -29.51
C GLU A 2 19.26 -8.03 -29.06
N LEU A 3 18.95 -7.11 -29.99
CA LEU A 3 18.86 -5.70 -29.65
C LEU A 3 17.62 -5.48 -28.79
N MET A 4 17.83 -4.90 -27.61
CA MET A 4 16.74 -4.50 -26.73
C MET A 4 15.92 -3.43 -27.43
N ASN A 5 14.66 -3.75 -27.67
CA ASN A 5 13.69 -2.89 -28.30
C ASN A 5 12.34 -3.07 -27.59
N PHE A 6 11.34 -2.29 -28.01
CA PHE A 6 10.02 -2.34 -27.39
C PHE A 6 9.39 -3.74 -27.45
N LYS A 7 9.58 -4.49 -28.54
CA LYS A 7 9.07 -5.86 -28.68
C LYS A 7 9.70 -6.80 -27.65
N TYR A 8 11.01 -6.72 -27.45
CA TYR A 8 11.72 -7.48 -26.43
C TYR A 8 11.16 -7.17 -25.03
N LEU A 9 10.93 -5.89 -24.72
CA LEU A 9 10.35 -5.48 -23.44
C LEU A 9 8.99 -6.16 -23.19
N ILE A 10 8.05 -6.02 -24.13
CA ILE A 10 6.72 -6.63 -24.04
C ILE A 10 6.80 -8.16 -23.87
N GLN A 11 7.68 -8.83 -24.63
CA GLN A 11 7.88 -10.27 -24.49
C GLN A 11 8.35 -10.66 -23.09
N THR A 12 9.31 -9.91 -22.52
CA THR A 12 9.80 -10.19 -21.17
C THR A 12 8.78 -9.86 -20.08
N GLU A 13 7.91 -8.87 -20.28
CA GLU A 13 6.79 -8.58 -19.38
C GLU A 13 5.81 -9.76 -19.30
N ASP A 14 5.39 -10.31 -20.44
CA ASP A 14 4.43 -11.41 -20.52
C ASP A 14 4.97 -12.70 -19.86
N LEU A 15 6.25 -13.00 -20.09
CA LEU A 15 6.94 -14.11 -19.44
C LEU A 15 7.01 -13.90 -17.93
N THR A 16 7.41 -12.71 -17.49
CA THR A 16 7.52 -12.37 -16.05
C THR A 16 6.15 -12.42 -15.38
N ARG A 17 5.09 -11.98 -16.05
CA ARG A 17 3.70 -12.03 -15.56
C ARG A 17 3.23 -13.47 -15.35
N THR A 18 3.52 -14.34 -16.30
CA THR A 18 3.19 -15.76 -16.20
C THR A 18 3.94 -16.42 -15.04
N GLU A 19 5.25 -16.16 -14.93
CA GLU A 19 6.08 -16.67 -13.84
C GLU A 19 5.56 -16.17 -12.48
N THR A 20 5.39 -14.85 -12.32
CA THR A 20 4.90 -14.23 -11.08
C THR A 20 3.54 -14.79 -10.65
N THR A 21 2.61 -14.93 -11.59
CA THR A 21 1.27 -15.47 -11.31
C THR A 21 1.32 -16.91 -10.85
N SER A 22 2.24 -17.71 -11.40
CA SER A 22 2.42 -19.11 -11.01
C SER A 22 2.95 -19.27 -9.58
N GLN A 23 3.79 -18.34 -9.11
CA GLN A 23 4.39 -18.39 -7.76
C GLN A 23 3.38 -18.04 -6.65
N LEU A 24 2.38 -17.20 -6.93
CA LEU A 24 1.44 -16.68 -5.92
C LEU A 24 -0.02 -16.77 -6.37
N ARG A 25 -0.37 -17.93 -6.93
CA ARG A 25 -1.71 -18.20 -7.49
C ARG A 25 -2.84 -17.81 -6.53
N GLU A 26 -2.73 -18.14 -5.25
CA GLU A 26 -3.78 -17.85 -4.26
C GLU A 26 -4.03 -16.35 -4.10
N TRP A 27 -2.98 -15.53 -4.08
CA TRP A 27 -3.13 -14.08 -4.02
C TRP A 27 -3.84 -13.55 -5.27
N PHE A 28 -3.44 -13.99 -6.46
CA PHE A 28 -4.02 -13.51 -7.71
C PHE A 28 -5.50 -13.87 -7.88
N LEU A 29 -5.94 -14.95 -7.21
CA LEU A 29 -7.35 -15.29 -7.10
C LEU A 29 -8.11 -14.42 -6.08
N LYS A 30 -7.42 -13.90 -5.07
CA LYS A 30 -8.06 -13.22 -3.93
C LYS A 30 -8.05 -11.70 -4.00
N TYR A 31 -7.01 -11.08 -4.55
CA TYR A 31 -6.90 -9.62 -4.55
C TYR A 31 -8.03 -8.87 -5.26
N PRO A 32 -8.75 -9.41 -6.27
CA PRO A 32 -9.90 -8.70 -6.84
C PRO A 32 -10.97 -8.42 -5.78
N GLU A 33 -11.19 -9.34 -4.84
CA GLU A 33 -12.13 -9.13 -3.72
C GLU A 33 -11.71 -7.94 -2.84
N PHE A 34 -10.40 -7.69 -2.69
CA PHE A 34 -9.91 -6.54 -1.91
C PHE A 34 -10.12 -5.23 -2.67
N ILE A 35 -9.93 -5.24 -3.99
CA ILE A 35 -10.23 -4.10 -4.85
C ILE A 35 -11.71 -3.78 -4.82
N ASP A 36 -12.58 -4.80 -4.89
CA ASP A 36 -14.03 -4.64 -4.80
C ASP A 36 -14.43 -4.03 -3.46
N VAL A 37 -13.90 -4.51 -2.34
CA VAL A 37 -14.13 -3.90 -1.01
C VAL A 37 -13.72 -2.43 -0.99
N LEU A 38 -12.58 -2.07 -1.59
CA LEU A 38 -12.12 -0.69 -1.65
C LEU A 38 -13.03 0.19 -2.52
N PHE A 39 -13.55 -0.33 -3.65
CA PHE A 39 -14.54 0.37 -4.46
C PHE A 39 -15.86 0.53 -3.71
N GLU A 40 -16.42 -0.56 -3.21
CA GLU A 40 -17.69 -0.60 -2.48
C GLU A 40 -17.68 0.37 -1.28
N ALA A 41 -16.56 0.45 -0.56
CA ALA A 41 -16.43 1.36 0.59
C ALA A 41 -16.70 2.84 0.25
N THR A 42 -16.39 3.27 -0.98
CA THR A 42 -16.60 4.66 -1.40
C THR A 42 -18.06 5.01 -1.69
N TYR A 43 -18.95 4.01 -1.79
CA TYR A 43 -20.39 4.21 -1.97
C TYR A 43 -21.15 4.35 -0.65
N PHE A 44 -20.55 3.91 0.47
CA PHE A 44 -21.22 3.83 1.78
C PHE A 44 -20.54 4.71 2.83
N THR A 45 -20.19 5.95 2.46
CA THR A 45 -19.54 6.92 3.36
C THR A 45 -20.51 7.61 4.33
N GLY A 46 -21.82 7.45 4.13
CA GLY A 46 -22.89 8.07 4.92
C GLY A 46 -23.28 9.46 4.43
N ASP A 47 -24.11 10.16 5.22
CA ASP A 47 -24.55 11.51 4.85
C ASP A 47 -23.39 12.51 4.85
N VAL A 48 -23.40 13.39 3.85
CA VAL A 48 -22.45 14.50 3.74
C VAL A 48 -22.78 15.53 4.80
N GLU A 49 -21.99 15.57 5.87
CA GLU A 49 -21.98 16.72 6.77
C GLU A 49 -21.58 17.99 6.01
N SER A 50 -21.96 19.17 6.53
CA SER A 50 -21.57 20.43 5.89
C SER A 50 -20.06 20.45 5.64
N PRO A 51 -19.59 20.76 4.41
CA PRO A 51 -18.16 20.84 4.10
C PRO A 51 -17.39 21.83 4.99
N GLU A 52 -18.11 22.72 5.68
CA GLU A 52 -17.56 23.73 6.59
C GLU A 52 -17.30 23.16 8.00
N SER A 53 -17.87 22.00 8.37
CA SER A 53 -17.56 21.32 9.63
C SER A 53 -16.23 20.56 9.54
N LEU A 54 -15.61 20.30 10.69
CA LEU A 54 -14.36 19.53 10.75
C LEU A 54 -14.56 18.11 10.22
N GLU A 55 -15.67 17.49 10.60
CA GLU A 55 -16.12 16.18 10.14
C GLU A 55 -16.43 16.16 8.64
N GLY A 56 -17.18 17.13 8.12
CA GLY A 56 -17.51 17.23 6.70
C GLY A 56 -16.27 17.44 5.83
N SER A 57 -15.34 18.32 6.26
CA SER A 57 -14.05 18.52 5.58
C SER A 57 -13.22 17.23 5.57
N PHE A 58 -13.12 16.53 6.70
CA PHE A 58 -12.41 15.25 6.78
C PHE A 58 -13.07 14.16 5.91
N HIS A 59 -14.39 13.99 5.96
CA HIS A 59 -15.09 13.00 5.13
C HIS A 59 -14.90 13.28 3.64
N GLY A 60 -14.99 14.54 3.21
CA GLY A 60 -14.73 14.93 1.82
C GLY A 60 -13.29 14.62 1.38
N PHE A 61 -12.32 14.95 2.22
CA PHE A 61 -10.91 14.61 1.99
C PHE A 61 -10.68 13.10 1.91
N ALA A 62 -11.24 12.34 2.88
CA ALA A 62 -11.09 10.90 2.95
C ALA A 62 -11.72 10.21 1.75
N HIS A 63 -12.92 10.63 1.35
CA HIS A 63 -13.61 10.11 0.17
C HIS A 63 -12.80 10.36 -1.10
N HIS A 64 -12.27 11.56 -1.29
CA HIS A 64 -11.44 11.87 -2.46
C HIS A 64 -10.18 11.01 -2.55
N LEU A 65 -9.48 10.79 -1.42
CA LEU A 65 -8.31 9.91 -1.39
C LEU A 65 -8.68 8.45 -1.66
N LEU A 66 -9.80 7.98 -1.14
CA LEU A 66 -10.24 6.59 -1.29
C LEU A 66 -10.83 6.29 -2.67
N LEU A 67 -11.45 7.26 -3.35
CA LEU A 67 -11.91 7.11 -4.73
C LEU A 67 -10.78 6.69 -5.69
N ARG A 68 -9.57 7.25 -5.52
CA ARG A 68 -8.41 6.90 -6.36
C ARG A 68 -7.61 5.69 -5.89
N TYR A 69 -7.84 5.24 -4.65
CA TYR A 69 -6.99 4.23 -4.01
C TYR A 69 -7.06 2.85 -4.69
N PRO A 70 -8.24 2.29 -5.05
CA PRO A 70 -8.32 1.01 -5.76
C PRO A 70 -7.52 0.99 -7.08
N TYR A 71 -7.56 2.10 -7.82
CA TYR A 71 -6.79 2.26 -9.06
C TYR A 71 -5.29 2.24 -8.81
N THR A 72 -4.84 2.88 -7.73
CA THR A 72 -3.42 2.90 -7.33
C THR A 72 -2.96 1.49 -6.94
N VAL A 73 -3.77 0.75 -6.19
CA VAL A 73 -3.49 -0.64 -5.81
C VAL A 73 -3.38 -1.51 -7.07
N ARG A 74 -4.34 -1.43 -7.98
CA ARG A 74 -4.30 -2.21 -9.23
C ARG A 74 -3.06 -1.86 -10.06
N ALA A 75 -2.76 -0.57 -10.25
CA ALA A 75 -1.58 -0.15 -10.98
C ALA A 75 -0.28 -0.68 -10.36
N ALA A 76 -0.15 -0.66 -9.03
CA ALA A 76 1.01 -1.22 -8.33
C ALA A 76 1.12 -2.74 -8.55
N ILE A 77 0.01 -3.47 -8.52
CA ILE A 77 -0.03 -4.91 -8.81
C ILE A 77 0.35 -5.19 -10.28
N ASN A 78 -0.15 -4.41 -11.26
CA ASN A 78 0.23 -4.58 -12.67
C ASN A 78 1.74 -4.46 -12.89
N LEU A 79 2.35 -3.44 -12.27
CA LEU A 79 3.78 -3.21 -12.34
C LEU A 79 4.54 -4.37 -11.71
N LEU A 80 4.08 -4.83 -10.54
CA LEU A 80 4.68 -5.95 -9.82
C LEU A 80 4.62 -7.26 -10.63
N GLU A 81 3.45 -7.57 -11.22
CA GLU A 81 3.23 -8.72 -12.10
C GLU A 81 4.20 -8.70 -13.30
N SER A 82 4.44 -7.52 -13.87
CA SER A 82 5.31 -7.34 -15.04
C SER A 82 6.80 -7.16 -14.69
N GLY A 83 7.21 -7.27 -13.43
CA GLY A 83 8.63 -7.13 -13.03
C GLY A 83 9.14 -5.69 -12.90
N TYR A 84 8.23 -4.70 -12.86
CA TYR A 84 8.53 -3.28 -12.63
C TYR A 84 8.55 -2.95 -11.13
N TYR A 85 9.43 -3.63 -10.38
CA TYR A 85 9.48 -3.54 -8.92
C TYR A 85 9.79 -2.14 -8.41
N TYR A 86 10.70 -1.44 -9.10
CA TYR A 86 11.11 -0.09 -8.76
C TYR A 86 9.95 0.91 -8.90
N GLU A 87 9.27 0.87 -10.05
CA GLU A 87 8.13 1.73 -10.34
C GLU A 87 6.97 1.44 -9.39
N ALA A 88 6.74 0.17 -9.04
CA ALA A 88 5.74 -0.23 -8.06
C ALA A 88 5.99 0.39 -6.67
N ILE A 89 7.25 0.54 -6.23
CA ILE A 89 7.59 1.16 -4.94
C ILE A 89 7.16 2.64 -4.86
N SER A 90 7.20 3.36 -5.98
CA SER A 90 6.70 4.74 -6.02
C SER A 90 5.20 4.81 -5.74
N LEU A 91 4.42 3.85 -6.25
CA LEU A 91 2.99 3.74 -5.94
C LEU A 91 2.74 3.27 -4.51
N VAL A 92 3.53 2.32 -4.01
CA VAL A 92 3.49 1.89 -2.60
C VAL A 92 3.72 3.06 -1.64
N ARG A 93 4.67 3.95 -1.94
CA ARG A 93 4.88 5.17 -1.17
C ARG A 93 3.62 6.02 -1.12
N ASN A 94 2.97 6.25 -2.27
CA ASN A 94 1.69 6.99 -2.33
C ASN A 94 0.60 6.31 -1.49
N MET A 95 0.53 4.98 -1.52
CA MET A 95 -0.45 4.22 -0.74
C MET A 95 -0.25 4.44 0.77
N TYR A 96 0.99 4.45 1.26
CA TYR A 96 1.26 4.77 2.67
C TYR A 96 1.01 6.23 3.01
N GLU A 97 1.29 7.17 2.11
CA GLU A 97 0.96 8.59 2.30
C GLU A 97 -0.55 8.80 2.47
N VAL A 98 -1.36 8.11 1.66
CA VAL A 98 -2.83 8.12 1.81
C VAL A 98 -3.22 7.54 3.17
N LEU A 99 -2.74 6.34 3.50
CA LEU A 99 -3.07 5.66 4.76
C LEU A 99 -2.72 6.52 5.99
N ILE A 100 -1.52 7.09 6.03
CA ILE A 100 -1.09 7.89 7.18
C ILE A 100 -1.85 9.21 7.28
N GLN A 101 -2.17 9.87 6.15
CA GLN A 101 -2.98 11.08 6.16
C GLN A 101 -4.38 10.81 6.70
N LEU A 102 -5.02 9.72 6.26
CA LEU A 102 -6.35 9.34 6.75
C LEU A 102 -6.32 9.04 8.26
N ARG A 103 -5.33 8.27 8.72
CA ARG A 103 -5.12 7.95 10.14
C ARG A 103 -4.82 9.17 11.02
N TYR A 104 -4.03 10.11 10.51
CA TYR A 104 -3.67 11.31 11.26
C TYR A 104 -4.85 12.29 11.30
N PHE A 105 -5.47 12.59 10.16
CA PHE A 105 -6.57 13.56 10.11
C PHE A 105 -7.88 13.02 10.66
N SER A 106 -8.07 11.69 10.84
CA SER A 106 -9.20 11.17 11.62
C SER A 106 -9.16 11.66 13.07
N ASN A 107 -7.95 11.81 13.63
CA ASN A 107 -7.70 12.27 15.00
C ASN A 107 -7.44 13.78 15.11
N HIS A 108 -6.98 14.43 14.03
CA HIS A 108 -6.61 15.86 13.99
C HIS A 108 -7.37 16.62 12.90
N LYS A 109 -8.70 16.49 12.88
CA LYS A 109 -9.55 17.11 11.83
C LYS A 109 -9.38 18.62 11.75
N ASP A 110 -9.16 19.28 12.89
CA ASP A 110 -8.88 20.72 13.01
C ASP A 110 -7.64 21.17 12.22
N LYS A 111 -6.68 20.27 12.00
CA LYS A 111 -5.44 20.56 11.28
C LYS A 111 -5.52 20.30 9.77
N LEU A 112 -6.60 19.68 9.29
CA LEU A 112 -6.74 19.29 7.88
C LEU A 112 -6.73 20.49 6.95
N ASN A 113 -7.56 21.50 7.23
CA ASN A 113 -7.67 22.68 6.38
C ASN A 113 -6.33 23.43 6.28
N GLN A 114 -5.56 23.50 7.38
CA GLN A 114 -4.22 24.06 7.37
C GLN A 114 -3.26 23.24 6.50
N HIS A 115 -3.34 21.91 6.53
CA HIS A 115 -2.50 21.04 5.71
C HIS A 115 -2.81 21.18 4.21
N VAL A 116 -4.08 21.28 3.84
CA VAL A 116 -4.54 21.34 2.45
C VAL A 116 -4.32 22.73 1.83
N LEU A 117 -4.70 23.80 2.55
CA LEU A 117 -4.71 25.17 2.03
C LEU A 117 -3.48 26.00 2.43
N GLY A 118 -2.75 25.56 3.45
CA GLY A 118 -1.67 26.33 4.06
C GLY A 118 -0.37 25.55 4.21
N ARG A 119 0.22 25.60 5.40
CA ARG A 119 1.50 24.95 5.68
C ARG A 119 1.29 23.44 5.83
N ARG A 120 1.76 22.68 4.84
CA ARG A 120 1.75 21.22 4.87
C ARG A 120 2.47 20.68 6.11
N ILE A 121 1.74 19.90 6.89
CA ILE A 121 2.29 19.03 7.95
C ILE A 121 3.17 17.96 7.29
N LYS A 122 4.38 17.78 7.81
CA LYS A 122 5.34 16.80 7.27
C LYS A 122 4.90 15.38 7.58
N PHE A 123 5.09 14.45 6.64
CA PHE A 123 4.79 13.03 6.86
C PHE A 123 5.50 12.46 8.09
N ARG A 124 6.74 12.88 8.36
CA ARG A 124 7.47 12.48 9.59
C ARG A 124 6.64 12.74 10.85
N VAL A 125 6.02 13.92 10.97
CA VAL A 125 5.16 14.26 12.12
C VAL A 125 3.98 13.29 12.23
N MET A 126 3.35 12.97 11.11
CA MET A 126 2.19 12.06 11.10
C MET A 126 2.59 10.63 11.47
N PHE A 127 3.69 10.13 10.88
CA PHE A 127 4.19 8.78 11.14
C PHE A 127 4.72 8.63 12.57
N ASP A 128 5.52 9.57 13.06
CA ASP A 128 6.09 9.51 14.41
C ASP A 128 4.99 9.46 15.49
N GLU A 129 3.81 10.03 15.21
CA GLU A 129 2.67 9.96 16.11
C GLU A 129 1.88 8.63 16.00
N ILE A 130 1.58 8.17 14.79
CA ILE A 130 0.67 7.03 14.55
C ILE A 130 1.39 5.69 14.57
N ALA A 131 2.60 5.63 14.00
CA ALA A 131 3.41 4.44 13.86
C ALA A 131 4.90 4.81 14.06
N PRO A 132 5.33 4.99 15.33
CA PRO A 132 6.71 5.28 15.66
C PRO A 132 7.68 4.32 14.96
N GLU A 133 8.87 4.80 14.61
CA GLU A 133 9.91 4.08 13.87
C GLU A 133 9.60 3.80 12.40
N PHE A 134 8.33 3.79 11.96
CA PHE A 134 7.98 3.52 10.56
C PHE A 134 8.61 4.54 9.60
N TYR A 135 8.62 5.82 9.99
CA TYR A 135 9.24 6.86 9.16
C TYR A 135 10.72 6.58 8.91
N GLU A 136 11.47 6.30 9.96
CA GLU A 136 12.92 6.15 9.86
C GLU A 136 13.32 4.82 9.23
N MET A 137 12.63 3.74 9.60
CA MET A 137 13.01 2.38 9.23
C MET A 137 12.50 1.97 7.85
N ILE A 138 11.34 2.48 7.42
CA ILE A 138 10.66 2.02 6.19
C ILE A 138 10.44 3.18 5.22
N TYR A 139 9.66 4.20 5.63
CA TYR A 139 9.21 5.23 4.70
C TYR A 139 10.35 6.13 4.19
N GLY A 140 11.18 6.66 5.08
CA GLY A 140 12.26 7.60 4.76
C GLY A 140 13.47 6.89 4.16
N MET A 141 13.93 5.82 4.80
CA MET A 141 15.13 5.10 4.37
C MET A 141 14.90 4.23 3.14
N GLN A 142 13.74 3.60 2.99
CA GLN A 142 13.53 2.65 1.90
C GLN A 142 12.65 3.28 0.81
N LEU A 143 11.41 3.64 1.15
CA LEU A 143 10.44 4.07 0.13
C LEU A 143 10.79 5.42 -0.49
N SER A 144 11.23 6.39 0.32
CA SER A 144 11.59 7.72 -0.16
C SER A 144 12.91 7.71 -0.91
N GLU A 145 13.91 6.98 -0.40
CA GLU A 145 15.21 6.87 -1.07
C GLU A 145 15.08 6.22 -2.45
N PHE A 146 14.31 5.13 -2.55
CA PHE A 146 14.04 4.50 -3.84
C PHE A 146 13.26 5.45 -4.76
N ALA A 147 12.23 6.16 -4.29
CA ALA A 147 11.43 7.03 -5.15
C ALA A 147 12.18 8.22 -5.79
N HIS A 148 13.41 8.53 -5.36
CA HIS A 148 14.19 9.67 -5.86
C HIS A 148 15.17 9.35 -7.02
N GLY A 149 15.14 8.15 -7.59
CA GLY A 149 15.97 7.79 -8.75
C GLY A 149 17.48 7.81 -8.47
N GLY A 150 17.87 7.77 -7.18
CA GLY A 150 19.27 7.74 -6.75
C GLY A 150 19.94 6.38 -6.97
N PHE A 151 21.20 6.24 -6.54
CA PHE A 151 21.97 5.00 -6.69
C PHE A 151 21.27 3.78 -6.07
N SER A 152 20.52 3.98 -5.00
CA SER A 152 19.71 2.95 -4.35
C SER A 152 18.58 2.40 -5.24
N SER A 153 18.08 3.15 -6.21
CA SER A 153 17.13 2.63 -7.21
C SER A 153 17.74 1.60 -8.14
N LEU A 154 19.07 1.64 -8.34
CA LEU A 154 19.77 0.71 -9.22
C LEU A 154 19.76 -0.72 -8.68
N ILE A 155 19.53 -0.93 -7.37
CA ILE A 155 19.51 -2.28 -6.79
C ILE A 155 18.47 -3.19 -7.46
N PHE A 156 17.38 -2.62 -7.97
CA PHE A 156 16.32 -3.36 -8.67
C PHE A 156 16.73 -3.84 -10.06
N ARG A 157 17.82 -3.31 -10.62
CA ARG A 157 18.27 -3.59 -12.00
C ARG A 157 19.72 -4.04 -12.08
N ALA A 158 20.53 -3.82 -11.05
CA ALA A 158 21.95 -4.11 -11.08
C ALA A 158 22.41 -4.77 -9.77
N ASN A 159 23.13 -5.88 -9.91
CA ASN A 159 23.82 -6.53 -8.80
C ASN A 159 25.33 -6.39 -8.99
N TYR A 160 25.98 -5.66 -8.09
CA TYR A 160 27.42 -5.43 -8.11
C TYR A 160 28.13 -6.40 -7.17
N SER A 161 29.05 -7.20 -7.71
CA SER A 161 29.95 -8.05 -6.92
C SER A 161 31.25 -7.33 -6.54
N SER A 162 31.55 -6.21 -7.20
CA SER A 162 32.66 -5.29 -6.89
C SER A 162 32.42 -3.95 -7.60
N PRO A 163 33.17 -2.87 -7.29
CA PRO A 163 33.03 -1.57 -7.96
C PRO A 163 33.18 -1.61 -9.49
N THR A 164 33.82 -2.64 -10.03
CA THR A 164 34.09 -2.80 -11.46
C THR A 164 33.36 -3.99 -12.10
N LYS A 165 32.56 -4.75 -11.34
CA LYS A 165 31.83 -5.92 -11.85
C LYS A 165 30.38 -5.90 -11.36
N GLY A 166 29.45 -5.71 -12.28
CA GLY A 166 28.02 -5.82 -12.03
C GLY A 166 27.31 -6.58 -13.13
N ILE A 167 26.21 -7.23 -12.75
CA ILE A 167 25.26 -7.84 -13.69
C ILE A 167 24.06 -6.91 -13.74
N ILE A 168 23.70 -6.47 -14.94
CA ILE A 168 22.51 -5.65 -15.18
C ILE A 168 21.40 -6.56 -15.73
N THR A 169 20.24 -6.52 -15.09
CA THR A 169 19.02 -7.16 -15.57
C THR A 169 18.40 -6.28 -16.66
N MET A 170 18.42 -6.79 -17.88
CA MET A 170 17.78 -6.16 -19.04
C MET A 170 16.39 -6.74 -19.29
N GLY A 171 15.42 -5.88 -19.62
CA GLY A 171 14.01 -6.28 -19.74
C GLY A 171 13.39 -6.60 -18.38
N CYS A 172 12.27 -7.30 -18.39
CA CYS A 172 11.59 -7.74 -17.18
C CYS A 172 12.01 -9.16 -16.78
N LYS A 173 12.16 -9.39 -15.49
CA LYS A 173 12.49 -10.70 -14.93
C LYS A 173 11.86 -10.83 -13.56
N TYR A 174 11.34 -12.01 -13.25
CA TYR A 174 10.90 -12.31 -11.90
C TYR A 174 12.10 -12.31 -10.94
N ASP A 175 11.98 -11.54 -9.86
CA ASP A 175 12.89 -11.55 -8.73
C ASP A 175 12.07 -11.73 -7.45
N ALA A 176 12.21 -12.89 -6.81
CA ALA A 176 11.44 -13.21 -5.60
C ALA A 176 11.71 -12.22 -4.46
N THR A 177 12.92 -11.67 -4.34
CA THR A 177 13.27 -10.74 -3.26
C THR A 177 12.56 -9.42 -3.45
N PHE A 178 12.68 -8.81 -4.64
CA PHE A 178 12.04 -7.54 -4.93
C PHE A 178 10.52 -7.67 -5.04
N PHE A 179 10.04 -8.79 -5.58
CA PHE A 179 8.63 -9.12 -5.54
C PHE A 179 8.13 -9.16 -4.10
N SER A 180 8.71 -10.01 -3.23
CA SER A 180 8.25 -10.16 -1.85
C SER A 180 8.34 -8.86 -1.06
N TYR A 181 9.40 -8.07 -1.29
CA TYR A 181 9.54 -6.75 -0.69
C TYR A 181 8.36 -5.84 -1.04
N SER A 182 8.16 -5.55 -2.34
CA SER A 182 7.11 -4.65 -2.80
C SER A 182 5.71 -5.18 -2.49
N PHE A 183 5.52 -6.49 -2.61
CA PHE A 183 4.26 -7.17 -2.32
C PHE A 183 3.81 -7.01 -0.86
N ASN A 184 4.72 -7.25 0.09
CA ASN A 184 4.40 -7.14 1.52
C ASN A 184 3.98 -5.71 1.89
N GLN A 185 4.54 -4.71 1.20
CA GLN A 185 4.19 -3.31 1.40
C GLN A 185 2.78 -2.99 0.84
N ILE A 186 2.47 -3.42 -0.40
CA ILE A 186 1.12 -3.30 -0.98
C ILE A 186 0.09 -3.96 -0.07
N PHE A 187 0.37 -5.21 0.32
CA PHE A 187 -0.47 -6.02 1.19
C PHE A 187 -0.79 -5.28 2.50
N SER A 188 0.23 -4.70 3.14
CA SER A 188 0.06 -4.03 4.42
C SER A 188 -0.74 -2.73 4.28
N ALA A 189 -0.44 -1.92 3.27
CA ALA A 189 -1.18 -0.69 3.02
C ALA A 189 -2.66 -0.94 2.66
N VAL A 190 -2.96 -1.98 1.87
CA VAL A 190 -4.34 -2.42 1.60
C VAL A 190 -5.04 -2.86 2.89
N SER A 191 -4.35 -3.68 3.70
CA SER A 191 -4.88 -4.12 4.99
C SER A 191 -5.22 -2.94 5.89
N GLY A 192 -4.37 -1.93 5.97
CA GLY A 192 -4.63 -0.73 6.77
C GLY A 192 -5.89 0.00 6.33
N ILE A 193 -6.03 0.29 5.03
CA ILE A 193 -7.22 1.00 4.55
C ILE A 193 -8.50 0.22 4.87
N ILE A 194 -8.55 -1.09 4.55
CA ILE A 194 -9.74 -1.91 4.79
C ILE A 194 -10.08 -1.98 6.29
N SER A 195 -9.07 -2.11 7.15
CA SER A 195 -9.23 -2.14 8.61
C SER A 195 -9.89 -0.87 9.13
N PHE A 196 -9.43 0.29 8.66
CA PHE A 196 -9.81 1.60 9.19
C PHE A 196 -11.03 2.25 8.52
N LEU A 197 -11.66 1.61 7.52
CA LEU A 197 -12.87 2.12 6.89
C LEU A 197 -13.95 2.63 7.89
N PRO A 198 -14.29 1.89 8.98
CA PRO A 198 -15.28 2.37 9.94
C PRO A 198 -14.82 3.59 10.76
N GLU A 199 -13.52 3.82 10.91
CA GLU A 199 -12.99 5.01 11.59
C GLU A 199 -13.05 6.22 10.66
N PHE A 200 -12.76 6.02 9.37
CA PHE A 200 -12.81 7.09 8.38
C PHE A 200 -14.25 7.51 8.06
N PHE A 201 -15.19 6.56 8.10
CA PHE A 201 -16.61 6.79 7.87
C PHE A 201 -17.43 6.09 8.97
N PRO A 202 -17.75 6.78 10.08
CA PRO A 202 -18.46 6.18 11.23
C PRO A 202 -19.81 5.55 10.87
N LYS A 203 -20.47 6.07 9.83
CA LYS A 203 -21.75 5.56 9.30
C LYS A 203 -21.60 4.33 8.40
N PHE A 204 -20.39 3.96 8.00
CA PHE A 204 -20.16 2.83 7.09
C PHE A 204 -20.81 1.54 7.59
N LEU A 205 -20.67 1.23 8.89
CA LEU A 205 -21.21 0.00 9.48
C LEU A 205 -22.75 -0.04 9.50
N SER A 206 -23.42 1.10 9.53
CA SER A 206 -24.88 1.17 9.55
C SER A 206 -25.51 1.31 8.17
N PHE A 207 -24.77 1.83 7.18
CA PHE A 207 -25.28 2.06 5.81
C PHE A 207 -24.90 0.96 4.83
N ALA A 208 -23.73 0.33 5.00
CA ALA A 208 -23.27 -0.68 4.07
C ALA A 208 -24.16 -1.94 4.13
N PRO A 209 -24.59 -2.50 2.98
CA PRO A 209 -25.29 -3.77 2.94
C PRO A 209 -24.51 -4.88 3.64
N SER A 210 -25.24 -5.86 4.20
CA SER A 210 -24.63 -7.01 4.88
C SER A 210 -23.62 -7.77 4.02
N GLU A 211 -23.84 -7.82 2.70
CA GLU A 211 -22.91 -8.41 1.74
C GLU A 211 -21.57 -7.68 1.71
N VAL A 212 -21.57 -6.34 1.64
CA VAL A 212 -20.35 -5.50 1.61
C VAL A 212 -19.58 -5.65 2.93
N LEU A 213 -20.29 -5.63 4.05
CA LEU A 213 -19.70 -5.87 5.36
C LEU A 213 -19.11 -7.28 5.46
N HIS A 214 -19.80 -8.29 4.91
CA HIS A 214 -19.29 -9.66 4.87
C HIS A 214 -18.02 -9.78 4.03
N LYS A 215 -17.98 -9.22 2.82
CA LYS A 215 -16.79 -9.17 1.96
C LYS A 215 -15.61 -8.50 2.66
N ARG A 216 -15.84 -7.35 3.31
CA ARG A 216 -14.81 -6.67 4.11
C ARG A 216 -14.26 -7.58 5.22
N MET A 217 -15.14 -8.25 5.97
CA MET A 217 -14.71 -9.13 7.05
C MET A 217 -13.96 -10.37 6.54
N GLN A 218 -14.36 -10.94 5.41
CA GLN A 218 -13.62 -12.03 4.76
C GLN A 218 -12.24 -11.56 4.30
N ALA A 219 -12.14 -10.38 3.70
CA ALA A 219 -10.87 -9.79 3.29
C ALA A 219 -9.92 -9.60 4.49
N LEU A 220 -10.40 -8.99 5.58
CA LEU A 220 -9.63 -8.81 6.81
C LEU A 220 -9.18 -10.14 7.43
N LYS A 221 -10.07 -11.14 7.45
CA LYS A 221 -9.73 -12.48 7.95
C LYS A 221 -8.62 -13.12 7.12
N TRP A 222 -8.72 -13.04 5.79
CA TRP A 222 -7.71 -13.59 4.89
C TRP A 222 -6.37 -12.87 5.05
N LEU A 223 -6.37 -11.52 5.06
CA LEU A 223 -5.17 -10.70 5.27
C LEU A 223 -4.52 -11.00 6.64
N SER A 224 -5.30 -11.15 7.71
CA SER A 224 -4.76 -11.53 9.01
C SER A 224 -4.11 -12.91 8.98
N ALA A 225 -4.77 -13.91 8.39
CA ALA A 225 -4.25 -15.26 8.29
C ALA A 225 -2.96 -15.34 7.46
N ALA A 226 -2.90 -14.63 6.33
CA ALA A 226 -1.71 -14.56 5.49
C ALA A 226 -0.53 -13.90 6.22
N ARG A 227 -0.78 -12.82 6.97
CA ARG A 227 0.23 -12.18 7.83
C ARG A 227 0.75 -13.13 8.90
N GLU A 228 -0.14 -13.81 9.62
CA GLU A 228 0.23 -14.78 10.65
C GLU A 228 1.05 -15.95 10.08
N ALA A 229 0.69 -16.44 8.89
CA ALA A 229 1.45 -17.46 8.20
C ALA A 229 2.87 -16.97 7.84
N HIS A 230 3.00 -15.74 7.34
CA HIS A 230 4.29 -15.13 7.05
C HIS A 230 5.18 -15.01 8.30
N MET A 231 4.61 -14.56 9.43
CA MET A 231 5.31 -14.49 10.73
C MET A 231 5.79 -15.84 11.27
N LYS A 232 5.10 -16.92 10.94
CA LYS A 232 5.50 -18.29 11.33
C LYS A 232 6.67 -18.79 10.49
N VAL A 233 6.69 -18.49 9.19
CA VAL A 233 7.67 -19.01 8.25
C VAL A 233 8.96 -18.17 8.20
N ASN A 234 8.86 -16.85 8.41
CA ASN A 234 10.00 -15.94 8.30
C ASN A 234 10.21 -15.13 9.59
N PRO A 235 11.20 -15.48 10.44
CA PRO A 235 11.47 -14.75 11.68
C PRO A 235 11.72 -13.25 11.50
N LYS A 236 12.34 -12.82 10.39
CA LYS A 236 12.59 -11.39 10.11
C LYS A 236 11.30 -10.60 9.89
N SER A 237 10.22 -11.27 9.49
CA SER A 237 8.93 -10.62 9.30
C SER A 237 8.32 -10.16 10.63
N LYS A 238 8.69 -10.75 11.77
CA LYS A 238 8.20 -10.32 13.09
C LYS A 238 8.62 -8.88 13.42
N GLU A 239 9.87 -8.52 13.15
CA GLU A 239 10.36 -7.16 13.34
C GLU A 239 9.68 -6.18 12.38
N TYR A 240 9.49 -6.58 11.13
CA TYR A 240 8.72 -5.78 10.16
C TYR A 240 7.28 -5.53 10.66
N TYR A 241 6.58 -6.58 11.13
CA TYR A 241 5.21 -6.44 11.57
C TYR A 241 5.10 -5.64 12.87
N LYS A 242 6.08 -5.73 13.78
CA LYS A 242 6.14 -4.87 14.98
C LYS A 242 6.07 -3.38 14.63
N ILE A 243 6.75 -2.96 13.56
CA ILE A 243 6.80 -1.56 13.10
C ILE A 243 5.50 -1.18 12.37
N ILE A 244 4.91 -2.10 11.60
CA ILE A 244 3.78 -1.76 10.72
C ILE A 244 2.40 -1.93 11.36
N LEU A 245 2.24 -2.82 12.34
CA LEU A 245 0.95 -3.11 12.96
C LEU A 245 0.26 -1.86 13.52
N PRO A 246 0.96 -0.91 14.19
CA PRO A 246 0.35 0.35 14.64
C PRO A 246 -0.31 1.16 13.51
N LEU A 247 0.20 1.02 12.28
CA LEU A 247 -0.31 1.71 11.09
C LEU A 247 -1.54 1.01 10.48
N ILE A 248 -1.61 -0.33 10.56
CA ILE A 248 -2.57 -1.14 9.79
C ILE A 248 -3.66 -1.82 10.64
N GLU A 249 -3.52 -1.84 11.96
CA GLU A 249 -4.52 -2.39 12.88
C GLU A 249 -5.09 -1.32 13.81
N PRO A 250 -6.43 -1.26 13.98
CA PRO A 250 -7.04 -0.42 14.99
C PRO A 250 -6.56 -0.89 16.37
N THR A 251 -6.12 0.05 17.22
CA THR A 251 -5.93 -0.25 18.64
C THR A 251 -7.25 -0.75 19.20
N LYS A 252 -7.25 -1.94 19.80
CA LYS A 252 -8.40 -2.41 20.57
C LYS A 252 -8.64 -1.36 21.65
N LYS A 253 -9.71 -0.57 21.51
CA LYS A 253 -10.21 0.21 22.64
C LYS A 253 -10.72 -0.82 23.62
N ASP A 254 -10.13 -0.87 24.81
CA ASP A 254 -10.68 -1.66 25.91
C ASP A 254 -12.13 -1.21 26.10
N SER A 255 -13.04 -2.06 25.64
CA SER A 255 -14.49 -1.88 25.70
C SER A 255 -15.01 -2.25 27.07
#